data_AF-A0A235HM29-F1
#
_entry.id   AF-A0A235HM29-F1
#
_cell.length_a   1.000
_cell.length_b   1.000
_cell.length_c   1.000
_cell.angle_alpha   90.00
_cell.angle_beta   90.00
_cell.angle_gamma   90.00
#
_symmetry.space_group_name_H-M   'P 1'
#
loop_
_entity.id
_entity.type
_entity.pdbx_description
1 polymer ?
#
loop_
_entity_poly.entity_id
_entity_poly.type
_entity_poly.pdbx_seq_one_letter_code
_entity_poly.pdbx_strand_id
1 'polypeptide(L)'
;MTQSQPPLPQPKLESAGITSDQYFEFTPEKLELSNGYLGYGGQDQLGFHLSVLTNMGLLTAVRHTNLSLWLEALKGVVTEKLPTVNAQPEVAEAILNRFNRAIADLEAVIEYLEQ
;
A
#
# COMPACT_ATOMS: atom_id res chain seq x y z
N MET A 1 -10.32 -28.47 15.76
CA MET A 1 -11.01 -27.68 14.72
C MET A 1 -9.96 -26.79 14.09
N THR A 2 -9.70 -26.90 12.80
CA THR A 2 -8.79 -25.97 12.10
C THR A 2 -9.51 -24.63 12.01
N GLN A 3 -9.27 -23.72 12.96
CA GLN A 3 -9.68 -22.34 12.77
C GLN A 3 -8.88 -21.82 11.57
N SER A 4 -9.58 -21.54 10.47
CA SER A 4 -8.99 -20.84 9.33
C SER A 4 -8.55 -19.46 9.79
N GLN A 5 -7.33 -19.05 9.44
CA GLN A 5 -6.86 -17.69 9.73
C GLN A 5 -7.87 -16.65 9.23
N PRO A 6 -8.10 -15.56 9.99
CA PRO A 6 -8.98 -14.49 9.55
C PRO A 6 -8.44 -13.90 8.24
N PRO A 7 -9.32 -13.38 7.36
CA PRO A 7 -8.89 -12.79 6.12
C PRO A 7 -8.04 -11.56 6.37
N LEU A 8 -7.06 -11.32 5.48
CA LEU A 8 -6.26 -10.09 5.52
C LEU A 8 -7.17 -8.86 5.47
N PRO A 9 -6.93 -7.86 6.33
CA PRO A 9 -7.64 -6.59 6.27
C PRO A 9 -7.50 -5.96 4.89
N GLN A 10 -8.54 -5.26 4.44
CA GLN A 10 -8.57 -4.61 3.13
C GLN A 10 -8.70 -3.10 3.35
N PRO A 11 -7.59 -2.34 3.24
CA PRO A 11 -7.61 -0.90 3.39
C PRO A 11 -8.59 -0.26 2.41
N LYS A 12 -9.30 0.77 2.90
CA LYS A 12 -10.24 1.58 2.12
C LYS A 12 -9.74 3.01 2.05
N LEU A 13 -10.38 3.81 1.18
CA LEU A 13 -10.04 5.22 1.05
C LEU A 13 -10.19 5.96 2.38
N GLU A 14 -11.35 5.81 3.01
CA GLU A 14 -11.63 6.28 4.37
C GLU A 14 -11.31 5.21 5.41
N SER A 15 -11.18 5.61 6.68
CA SER A 15 -10.96 4.68 7.78
C SER A 15 -12.09 3.66 7.91
N ALA A 16 -11.72 2.44 8.27
CA ALA A 16 -12.64 1.36 8.59
C ALA A 16 -12.11 0.55 9.77
N GLY A 17 -13.00 0.04 10.62
CA GLY A 17 -12.59 -0.87 11.69
C GLY A 17 -12.17 -2.24 11.15
N ILE A 18 -11.18 -2.85 11.81
CA ILE A 18 -10.90 -4.29 11.69
C ILE A 18 -11.77 -5.10 12.66
N THR A 19 -11.96 -6.39 12.40
CA THR A 19 -12.68 -7.27 13.33
C THR A 19 -11.83 -7.62 14.56
N SER A 20 -12.48 -8.09 15.63
CA SER A 20 -11.75 -8.58 16.81
C SER A 20 -10.80 -9.74 16.47
N ASP A 21 -11.22 -10.66 15.61
CA ASP A 21 -10.37 -11.78 15.17
C ASP A 21 -9.13 -11.27 14.41
N GLN A 22 -9.30 -10.27 13.53
CA GLN A 22 -8.18 -9.62 12.84
C GLN A 22 -7.27 -8.87 13.81
N TYR A 23 -7.83 -8.21 14.81
CA TYR A 23 -7.04 -7.53 15.84
C TYR A 23 -6.15 -8.51 16.60
N PHE A 24 -6.71 -9.63 17.07
CA PHE A 24 -5.94 -10.63 17.83
C PHE A 24 -4.90 -11.36 16.98
N GLU A 25 -5.20 -11.65 15.71
CA GLU A 25 -4.24 -12.33 14.82
C GLU A 25 -3.11 -11.39 14.36
N PHE A 26 -3.46 -10.16 13.98
CA PHE A 26 -2.53 -9.29 13.25
C PHE A 26 -1.91 -8.18 14.10
N THR A 27 -2.37 -7.93 15.33
CA THR A 27 -1.80 -6.88 16.18
C THR A 27 -0.79 -7.47 17.17
N PRO A 28 0.48 -7.01 17.18
CA PRO A 28 1.48 -7.52 18.10
C PRO A 28 1.14 -7.19 19.56
N GLU A 29 1.35 -8.15 20.46
CA GLU A 29 1.07 -8.00 21.90
C GLU A 29 2.00 -6.98 22.60
N LYS A 30 3.18 -6.70 22.03
CA LYS A 30 4.13 -5.69 22.53
C LYS A 30 4.76 -4.92 21.38
N LEU A 31 4.66 -3.59 21.43
CA LEU A 31 5.36 -2.65 20.55
C LEU A 31 6.78 -2.40 21.08
N GLU A 32 7.68 -3.39 20.98
CA GLU A 32 9.10 -3.20 21.34
C GLU A 32 9.98 -3.13 20.07
N LEU A 33 10.91 -2.17 20.05
CA LEU A 33 11.48 -1.59 18.84
C LEU A 33 12.87 -2.18 18.49
N SER A 34 12.93 -3.03 17.46
CA SER A 34 14.12 -3.13 16.59
C SER A 34 13.65 -2.89 15.14
N ASN A 35 14.27 -1.96 14.39
CA ASN A 35 13.76 -1.49 13.07
C ASN A 35 12.28 -1.03 13.06
N GLY A 36 11.74 -0.62 14.21
CA GLY A 36 10.33 -0.29 14.38
C GLY A 36 9.43 -1.46 14.83
N TYR A 37 9.87 -2.73 14.75
CA TYR A 37 9.16 -3.92 15.26
C TYR A 37 10.13 -5.08 15.57
N LEU A 38 10.10 -5.64 16.78
CA LEU A 38 10.88 -6.83 17.12
C LEU A 38 10.44 -8.03 16.26
N GLY A 39 11.34 -8.53 15.41
CA GLY A 39 11.16 -9.75 14.61
C GLY A 39 11.10 -11.04 15.43
N TYR A 40 10.46 -11.02 16.61
CA TYR A 40 10.28 -12.19 17.44
C TYR A 40 8.92 -12.84 17.13
N GLY A 41 8.95 -14.04 16.54
CA GLY A 41 7.83 -14.98 16.66
C GLY A 41 6.89 -15.16 15.47
N GLY A 42 7.37 -15.09 14.22
CA GLY A 42 6.56 -15.53 13.06
C GLY A 42 5.27 -14.73 12.83
N GLN A 43 5.26 -13.46 13.24
CA GLN A 43 4.12 -12.56 13.10
C GLN A 43 3.85 -12.20 11.64
N ASP A 44 2.57 -12.11 11.27
CA ASP A 44 2.13 -11.68 9.94
C ASP A 44 2.26 -10.16 9.79
N GLN A 45 3.44 -9.72 9.36
CA GLN A 45 3.75 -8.31 9.13
C GLN A 45 2.82 -7.67 8.10
N LEU A 46 2.41 -8.42 7.08
CA LEU A 46 1.51 -7.90 6.06
C LEU A 46 0.12 -7.65 6.66
N GLY A 47 -0.43 -8.65 7.35
CA GLY A 47 -1.70 -8.54 8.06
C GLY A 47 -1.71 -7.38 9.06
N PHE A 48 -0.60 -7.19 9.79
CA PHE A 48 -0.45 -6.05 10.70
C PHE A 48 -0.48 -4.70 9.97
N HIS A 49 0.35 -4.50 8.94
CA HIS A 49 0.39 -3.24 8.20
C HIS A 49 -0.97 -2.94 7.53
N LEU A 50 -1.64 -3.97 7.00
CA LEU A 50 -2.98 -3.83 6.44
C LEU A 50 -4.00 -3.49 7.52
N SER A 51 -3.87 -4.01 8.74
CA SER A 51 -4.72 -3.63 9.88
C SER A 51 -4.57 -2.17 10.24
N VAL A 52 -3.33 -1.69 10.31
CA VAL A 52 -3.01 -0.27 10.57
C VAL A 52 -3.59 0.62 9.47
N LEU A 53 -3.35 0.29 8.21
CA LEU A 53 -3.85 1.07 7.07
C LEU A 53 -5.38 1.04 6.97
N THR A 54 -6.02 -0.08 7.31
CA THR A 54 -7.49 -0.19 7.33
C THR A 54 -8.08 0.72 8.40
N ASN A 55 -7.53 0.70 9.62
CA ASN A 55 -7.96 1.59 10.71
C ASN A 55 -7.67 3.06 10.42
N MET A 56 -6.56 3.38 9.74
CA MET A 56 -6.17 4.74 9.40
C MET A 56 -6.97 5.31 8.20
N GLY A 57 -7.24 4.49 7.19
CA GLY A 57 -7.72 4.91 5.87
C GLY A 57 -6.60 5.43 4.97
N LEU A 58 -6.66 5.08 3.68
CA LEU A 58 -5.62 5.47 2.70
C LEU A 58 -5.54 6.99 2.50
N LEU A 59 -6.65 7.71 2.58
CA LEU A 59 -6.64 9.17 2.43
C LEU A 59 -5.83 9.85 3.54
N THR A 60 -6.00 9.39 4.78
CA THR A 60 -5.21 9.85 5.92
C THR A 60 -3.74 9.48 5.74
N ALA A 61 -3.44 8.25 5.34
CA ALA A 61 -2.06 7.82 5.07
C ALA A 61 -1.40 8.68 3.98
N VAL A 62 -2.13 9.03 2.93
CA VAL A 62 -1.67 9.90 1.85
C VAL A 62 -1.40 11.32 2.34
N ARG A 63 -2.32 11.89 3.12
CA ARG A 63 -2.17 13.25 3.69
C ARG A 63 -0.96 13.43 4.60
N HIS A 64 -0.48 12.35 5.23
CA HIS A 64 0.65 12.38 6.14
C HIS A 64 1.98 11.95 5.52
N THR A 65 2.02 11.77 4.20
CA THR A 65 3.24 11.43 3.45
C THR A 65 3.42 12.44 2.33
N ASN A 66 4.66 12.66 1.89
CA ASN A 66 4.93 13.51 0.74
C ASN A 66 4.28 12.92 -0.54
N LEU A 67 3.60 13.76 -1.33
CA LEU A 67 2.93 13.35 -2.56
C LEU A 67 3.91 12.81 -3.61
N SER A 68 5.13 13.35 -3.68
CA SER A 68 6.19 12.84 -4.56
C SER A 68 6.56 11.38 -4.25
N LEU A 69 6.66 11.01 -2.97
CA LEU A 69 6.92 9.64 -2.54
C LEU A 69 5.76 8.69 -2.89
N TRP A 70 4.52 9.17 -2.81
CA TRP A 70 3.36 8.40 -3.27
C TRP A 70 3.40 8.16 -4.78
N LEU A 71 3.79 9.16 -5.55
CA LEU A 71 3.90 9.05 -7.00
C LEU A 71 5.02 8.08 -7.40
N GLU A 72 6.16 8.13 -6.70
CA GLU A 72 7.27 7.18 -6.88
C GLU A 72 6.84 5.74 -6.57
N ALA A 73 6.13 5.52 -5.45
CA ALA A 73 5.61 4.21 -5.09
C ALA A 73 4.63 3.67 -6.15
N LEU A 74 3.71 4.51 -6.64
CA LEU A 74 2.77 4.15 -7.70
C LEU A 74 3.49 3.77 -8.99
N LYS A 75 4.51 4.53 -9.38
CA LYS A 75 5.36 4.25 -10.54
C LYS A 75 6.03 2.88 -10.43
N GLY A 76 6.57 2.55 -9.25
CA GLY A 76 7.14 1.23 -8.97
C GLY A 76 6.13 0.10 -9.17
N VAL A 77 4.96 0.20 -8.53
CA VAL A 77 3.90 -0.84 -8.59
C VAL A 77 3.39 -1.06 -10.02
N VAL A 78 3.14 0.02 -10.77
CA VAL A 78 2.63 -0.10 -12.15
C VAL A 78 3.69 -0.70 -13.06
N THR A 79 4.96 -0.28 -12.93
CA THR A 79 6.07 -0.81 -13.72
C THR A 79 6.28 -2.30 -13.47
N GLU A 80 6.11 -2.76 -12.22
CA GLU A 80 6.19 -4.19 -11.87
C GLU A 80 5.01 -4.99 -12.45
N LYS A 81 3.80 -4.43 -12.43
CA LYS A 81 2.59 -5.14 -12.87
C LYS A 81 2.39 -5.14 -14.38
N LEU A 82 2.83 -4.10 -15.09
CA LEU A 82 2.57 -3.96 -16.52
C LEU A 82 3.08 -5.14 -17.38
N PRO A 83 4.29 -5.70 -17.14
CA PRO A 83 4.78 -6.89 -17.85
C PRO A 83 3.97 -8.16 -17.61
N THR A 84 3.21 -8.24 -16.50
CA THR A 84 2.40 -9.41 -16.15
C THR A 84 1.06 -9.45 -16.89
N VAL A 85 0.70 -8.34 -17.55
CA VAL A 85 -0.49 -8.27 -18.39
C VAL A 85 -0.16 -8.93 -19.73
N ASN A 86 -0.90 -9.99 -20.09
CA ASN A 86 -0.74 -10.70 -21.36
C ASN A 86 -1.30 -9.86 -22.54
N ALA A 87 -0.69 -8.71 -22.80
CA ALA A 87 -1.03 -7.80 -23.88
C ALA A 87 -0.08 -7.99 -25.07
N GLN A 88 -0.55 -7.63 -26.27
CA GLN A 88 0.33 -7.50 -27.43
C GLN A 88 1.43 -6.46 -27.13
N PRO A 89 2.68 -6.67 -27.60
CA PRO A 89 3.80 -5.78 -27.29
C PRO A 89 3.54 -4.30 -27.56
N GLU A 90 2.91 -4.00 -28.70
CA GLU A 90 2.56 -2.63 -29.12
C GLU A 90 1.55 -1.96 -28.18
N VAL A 91 0.60 -2.75 -27.65
CA VAL A 91 -0.39 -2.27 -26.67
C VAL A 91 0.28 -2.01 -25.33
N ALA A 92 1.16 -2.90 -24.87
CA ALA A 92 1.91 -2.72 -23.64
C ALA A 92 2.78 -1.45 -23.69
N GLU A 93 3.47 -1.23 -24.81
CA GLU A 93 4.29 -0.02 -25.03
C GLU A 93 3.43 1.25 -25.05
N ALA A 94 2.30 1.24 -25.76
CA ALA A 94 1.40 2.40 -25.80
C ALA A 94 0.84 2.74 -24.40
N ILE A 95 0.50 1.73 -23.58
CA ILE A 95 0.04 1.93 -22.22
C ILE A 95 1.15 2.46 -21.32
N LEU A 96 2.37 1.93 -21.43
CA LEU A 96 3.52 2.44 -20.68
C LEU A 96 3.80 3.91 -21.01
N ASN A 97 3.79 4.28 -22.29
CA ASN A 97 3.97 5.66 -22.71
C ASN A 97 2.87 6.58 -22.18
N ARG A 98 1.62 6.12 -22.16
CA ARG A 98 0.51 6.86 -21.58
C ARG A 98 0.67 7.04 -20.07
N PHE A 99 1.11 5.99 -19.37
CA PHE A 99 1.39 6.04 -17.94
C PHE A 99 2.51 7.03 -17.63
N ASN A 100 3.63 6.96 -18.34
CA ASN A 100 4.76 7.88 -18.16
C ASN A 100 4.35 9.35 -18.35
N ARG A 101 3.49 9.65 -19.33
CA ARG A 101 2.95 11.01 -19.51
C ARG A 101 2.09 11.45 -18.34
N ALA A 102 1.19 10.59 -17.87
CA ALA A 102 0.33 10.91 -16.72
C ALA A 102 1.16 11.14 -15.44
N ILE A 103 2.24 10.38 -15.24
CA ILE A 103 3.17 10.62 -14.13
C ILE A 103 3.84 11.99 -14.26
N ALA A 104 4.35 12.34 -15.44
CA ALA A 104 4.98 13.65 -15.66
C ALA A 104 4.00 14.82 -15.41
N ASP A 105 2.74 14.68 -15.85
CA ASP A 105 1.71 15.69 -15.58
C ASP A 105 1.44 15.82 -14.07
N LEU A 106 1.44 14.72 -13.32
CA LEU A 106 1.27 14.72 -11.87
C LEU A 106 2.49 15.27 -11.12
N GLU A 107 3.72 14.99 -11.60
CA GLU A 107 4.96 15.57 -11.07
C GLU A 107 4.90 17.10 -11.12
N ALA A 108 4.48 17.68 -12.24
CA ALA A 108 4.33 19.13 -12.38
C ALA A 108 3.28 19.73 -11.43
N VAL A 109 2.17 19.01 -11.18
CA VAL A 109 1.16 19.45 -10.19
C VAL A 109 1.72 19.41 -8.78
N ILE A 110 2.46 18.36 -8.42
CA ILE A 110 3.09 18.23 -7.10
C ILE A 110 4.13 19.33 -6.90
N GLU A 111 4.97 19.59 -7.91
CA GLU A 111 5.96 20.68 -7.88
C GLU A 111 5.29 22.04 -7.61
N TYR A 112 4.14 22.31 -8.23
CA TYR A 112 3.36 23.53 -7.95
C TYR A 112 2.81 23.58 -6.52
N LEU A 113 2.35 22.44 -5.97
CA LEU A 113 1.77 22.38 -4.62
C LEU A 113 2.82 22.43 -3.50
N GLU A 114 4.07 22.08 -3.79
CA GLU A 114 5.19 22.06 -2.83
C GLU A 114 6.03 23.36 -2.84
N GLN A 115 5.66 24.35 -3.67
CA GLN A 115 6.17 25.73 -3.63
C GLN A 115 5.62 26.52 -2.44
#